data_AF-A0A839IW76-F1
#
_entry.id   AF-A0A839IW76-F1
#
_cell.length_a   1.000
_cell.length_b   1.000
_cell.length_c   1.000
_cell.angle_alpha   90.00
_cell.angle_beta   90.00
_cell.angle_gamma   90.00
#
_symmetry.space_group_name_H-M   'P 1'
#
loop_
_entity.id
_entity.type
_entity.pdbx_description
1 polymer ?
#
loop_
_entity_poly.entity_id
_entity_poly.type
_entity_poly.pdbx_seq_one_letter_code
_entity_poly.pdbx_strand_id
1 'polypeptide(L)'
;MLQVLIAGILTVLSFTVSASHSSATLPQLITQTNQYFNTRIQYIQESRDHWLRLAELLNSGKGDCEDFALSKYQALLNQGMPQTAFSFVYAMQKQTGQAHIALLYKPDNIVLDIITDQLLPLKERNDLLPVLEFTSVSYQLFEGQPLLSRGQFNTLLQWQKVVYRAERDITG
;
A
#
# COMPACT_ATOMS: atom_id res chain seq x y z
N MET A 1 18.50 -26.98 73.63
CA MET A 1 19.61 -26.53 72.77
C MET A 1 19.19 -26.79 71.32
N LEU A 2 19.20 -25.72 70.52
CA LEU A 2 19.05 -25.63 69.06
C LEU A 2 17.66 -25.81 68.39
N GLN A 3 17.14 -24.66 67.93
CA GLN A 3 16.30 -24.44 66.75
C GLN A 3 16.90 -25.07 65.50
N VAL A 4 16.06 -25.43 64.50
CA VAL A 4 16.15 -24.87 63.13
C VAL A 4 14.76 -24.95 62.47
N LEU A 5 14.18 -23.78 62.21
CA LEU A 5 13.16 -23.53 61.18
C LEU A 5 13.85 -23.43 59.82
N ILE A 6 13.35 -24.10 58.79
CA ILE A 6 13.66 -23.72 57.39
C ILE A 6 12.33 -23.43 56.69
N ALA A 7 12.01 -22.14 56.64
CA ALA A 7 11.04 -21.58 55.71
C ALA A 7 11.69 -21.55 54.32
N GLY A 8 11.25 -22.43 53.43
CA GLY A 8 11.58 -22.37 52.01
C GLY A 8 10.74 -21.29 51.34
N ILE A 9 11.35 -20.13 51.10
CA ILE A 9 10.78 -19.01 50.35
C ILE A 9 10.63 -19.46 48.89
N LEU A 10 9.39 -19.62 48.42
CA LEU A 10 9.08 -19.84 47.01
C LEU A 10 9.20 -18.49 46.30
N THR A 11 10.38 -18.15 45.79
CA THR A 11 10.58 -16.95 44.98
C THR A 11 9.98 -17.18 43.61
N VAL A 12 8.72 -16.76 43.41
CA VAL A 12 8.15 -16.64 42.07
C VAL A 12 8.81 -15.44 41.42
N LEU A 13 9.73 -15.67 40.49
CA LEU A 13 10.23 -14.64 39.59
C LEU A 13 9.05 -14.16 38.74
N SER A 14 8.43 -13.06 39.14
CA SER A 14 7.50 -12.33 38.29
C SER A 14 8.30 -11.74 37.14
N PHE A 15 8.23 -12.38 35.98
CA PHE A 15 8.73 -11.82 34.74
C PHE A 15 7.74 -10.72 34.33
N THR A 16 8.03 -9.47 34.67
CA THR A 16 7.32 -8.34 34.09
C THR A 16 7.77 -8.23 32.64
N VAL A 17 6.93 -8.70 31.71
CA VAL A 17 7.07 -8.37 30.29
C VAL A 17 6.79 -6.87 30.17
N SER A 18 7.86 -6.07 30.12
CA SER A 18 7.79 -4.69 29.67
C SER A 18 7.52 -4.71 28.16
N ALA A 19 6.25 -4.76 27.77
CA ALA A 19 5.83 -4.56 26.39
C ALA A 19 6.00 -3.08 26.03
N SER A 20 7.23 -2.66 25.71
CA SER A 20 7.48 -1.44 24.95
C SER A 20 7.18 -1.70 23.48
N HIS A 21 5.91 -1.96 23.13
CA HIS A 21 5.44 -1.90 21.75
C HIS A 21 5.00 -0.45 21.49
N SER A 22 5.94 0.41 21.09
CA SER A 22 5.54 1.68 20.49
C SER A 22 4.84 1.36 19.17
N SER A 23 3.50 1.43 19.16
CA SER A 23 2.71 1.39 17.93
C SER A 23 3.22 2.47 16.98
N ALA A 24 3.58 2.11 15.75
CA ALA A 24 4.03 3.07 14.75
C ALA A 24 2.99 4.18 14.56
N THR A 25 3.42 5.43 14.42
CA THR A 25 2.51 6.52 14.06
C THR A 25 2.02 6.34 12.63
N LEU A 26 0.88 6.95 12.28
CA LEU A 26 0.32 6.85 10.93
C LEU A 26 1.31 7.26 9.82
N PRO A 27 2.06 8.38 9.93
CA PRO A 27 3.10 8.71 8.96
C PRO A 27 4.24 7.68 8.90
N GLN A 28 4.63 7.10 10.05
CA GLN A 28 5.65 6.05 10.09
C GLN A 28 5.16 4.78 9.37
N LEU A 29 3.92 4.36 9.60
CA LEU A 29 3.32 3.21 8.96
C LEU A 29 3.31 3.36 7.43
N ILE A 30 2.87 4.52 6.93
CA ILE A 30 2.84 4.84 5.50
C ILE A 30 4.26 4.80 4.91
N THR A 31 5.22 5.44 5.58
CA THR A 31 6.63 5.47 5.15
C THR A 31 7.24 4.08 5.10
N GLN A 32 7.10 3.30 6.18
CA GLN A 32 7.64 1.95 6.28
C GLN A 32 7.03 1.02 5.24
N THR A 33 5.73 1.15 4.97
CA THR A 33 5.05 0.35 3.94
C THR A 33 5.61 0.68 2.56
N ASN A 34 5.74 1.96 2.21
CA ASN A 34 6.27 2.36 0.91
C ASN A 34 7.69 1.79 0.68
N GLN A 35 8.57 2.01 1.65
CA GLN A 35 9.97 1.56 1.61
C GLN A 35 10.09 0.04 1.60
N TYR A 36 9.25 -0.68 2.35
CA TYR A 36 9.27 -2.13 2.40
C TYR A 36 9.12 -2.74 1.01
N PHE A 37 8.07 -2.36 0.28
CA PHE A 37 7.85 -2.90 -1.07
C PHE A 37 8.93 -2.44 -2.04
N ASN A 38 9.29 -1.15 -2.02
CA ASN A 38 10.32 -0.60 -2.90
C ASN A 38 11.69 -1.25 -2.73
N THR A 39 12.00 -1.75 -1.52
CA THR A 39 13.28 -2.41 -1.23
C THR A 39 13.23 -3.92 -1.44
N ARG A 40 12.10 -4.57 -1.15
CA ARG A 40 12.02 -6.04 -1.09
C ARG A 40 11.56 -6.70 -2.39
N ILE A 41 10.84 -5.97 -3.23
CA ILE A 41 10.28 -6.49 -4.48
C ILE A 41 11.07 -5.93 -5.65
N GLN A 42 11.43 -6.79 -6.60
CA GLN A 42 12.09 -6.39 -7.82
C GLN A 42 11.05 -5.81 -8.81
N TYR A 43 11.26 -4.58 -9.27
CA TYR A 43 10.47 -4.03 -10.36
C TYR A 43 10.83 -4.73 -11.69
N ILE A 44 9.84 -5.37 -12.32
CA ILE A 44 9.94 -5.96 -13.66
C ILE A 44 8.67 -5.60 -14.41
N GLN A 45 8.80 -4.82 -15.48
CA GLN A 45 7.68 -4.49 -16.35
C GLN A 45 7.17 -5.74 -17.06
N GLU A 46 5.88 -6.05 -16.92
CA GLU A 46 5.25 -7.16 -17.61
C GLU A 46 4.70 -6.76 -18.98
N SER A 47 4.52 -7.75 -19.87
CA SER A 47 3.95 -7.54 -21.21
C SER A 47 2.43 -7.61 -21.23
N ARG A 48 1.82 -8.06 -20.14
CA ARG A 48 0.37 -8.14 -19.93
C ARG A 48 0.06 -7.48 -18.60
N ASP A 49 -0.94 -6.60 -18.60
CA ASP A 49 -1.48 -5.95 -17.41
C ASP A 49 -2.19 -7.01 -16.55
N HIS A 50 -1.46 -7.58 -15.59
CA HIS A 50 -1.92 -8.63 -14.69
C HIS A 50 -1.54 -8.28 -13.25
N TRP A 51 -2.54 -7.81 -12.51
CA TRP A 51 -2.37 -7.39 -11.13
C TRP A 51 -2.25 -8.60 -10.21
N LEU A 52 -1.06 -8.80 -9.64
CA LEU A 52 -0.77 -9.81 -8.64
C LEU A 52 -1.47 -9.47 -7.32
N ARG A 53 -1.98 -10.51 -6.64
CA ARG A 53 -2.38 -10.38 -5.24
C ARG A 53 -1.16 -10.17 -4.35
N LEU A 54 -1.33 -9.58 -3.17
CA LEU A 54 -0.25 -9.41 -2.20
C LEU A 54 0.56 -10.70 -1.93
N ALA A 55 -0.12 -11.83 -1.70
CA ALA A 55 0.56 -13.10 -1.46
C ALA A 55 1.35 -13.61 -2.69
N GLU A 56 0.83 -13.37 -3.90
CA GLU A 56 1.47 -13.74 -5.16
C GLU A 56 2.72 -12.87 -5.40
N LEU A 57 2.63 -11.55 -5.18
CA LEU A 57 3.76 -10.62 -5.27
C LEU A 57 4.86 -10.96 -4.26
N LEU A 58 4.49 -11.22 -3.00
CA LEU A 58 5.46 -11.59 -1.96
C LEU A 58 6.15 -12.93 -2.27
N ASN A 59 5.44 -13.88 -2.88
CA ASN A 59 6.01 -15.18 -3.27
C ASN A 59 6.88 -15.08 -4.53
N SER A 60 6.50 -14.27 -5.51
CA SER A 60 7.28 -14.07 -6.74
C SER A 60 8.53 -13.22 -6.49
N GLY A 61 8.45 -12.28 -5.54
CA GLY A 61 9.47 -11.26 -5.29
C GLY A 61 9.60 -10.24 -6.42
N LYS A 62 8.65 -10.20 -7.36
CA LYS A 62 8.70 -9.34 -8.56
C LYS A 62 7.31 -8.92 -9.05
N GLY A 63 7.21 -7.69 -9.55
CA GLY A 63 5.99 -7.13 -10.16
C GLY A 63 6.25 -5.76 -10.80
N ASP A 64 5.22 -5.13 -11.34
CA ASP A 64 5.27 -3.81 -11.96
C ASP A 64 4.47 -2.74 -11.17
N CYS A 65 4.09 -1.61 -11.78
CA CYS A 65 3.67 -0.43 -11.01
C CYS A 65 2.37 -0.66 -10.23
N GLU A 66 1.40 -1.31 -10.85
CA GLU A 66 0.11 -1.65 -10.27
C GLU A 66 0.21 -2.66 -9.13
N ASP A 67 1.12 -3.63 -9.24
CA ASP A 67 1.35 -4.66 -8.23
C ASP A 67 1.84 -4.04 -6.92
N PHE A 68 2.77 -3.09 -7.04
CA PHE A 68 3.28 -2.33 -5.91
C PHE A 68 2.19 -1.46 -5.30
N ALA A 69 1.39 -0.78 -6.11
CA ALA A 69 0.29 0.06 -5.62
C ALA A 69 -0.76 -0.78 -4.87
N LEU A 70 -1.20 -1.90 -5.45
CA LEU A 70 -2.20 -2.79 -4.86
C LEU A 70 -1.68 -3.44 -3.58
N SER A 71 -0.42 -3.87 -3.57
CA SER A 71 0.17 -4.53 -2.41
C SER A 71 0.40 -3.58 -1.24
N LYS A 72 0.84 -2.34 -1.51
CA LYS A 72 0.89 -1.27 -0.48
C LYS A 72 -0.50 -0.97 0.07
N TYR A 73 -1.52 -0.93 -0.79
CA TYR A 73 -2.91 -0.73 -0.37
C TYR A 73 -3.38 -1.85 0.55
N GLN A 74 -3.28 -3.11 0.12
CA GLN A 74 -3.68 -4.26 0.93
C GLN A 74 -2.90 -4.36 2.24
N ALA A 75 -1.60 -4.06 2.24
CA ALA A 75 -0.79 -4.02 3.45
C ALA A 75 -1.32 -2.99 4.45
N LEU A 76 -1.67 -1.78 4.00
CA LEU A 76 -2.20 -0.72 4.87
C LEU A 76 -3.61 -1.06 5.38
N LEU A 77 -4.46 -1.67 4.55
CA LEU A 77 -5.77 -2.18 4.99
C LEU A 77 -5.62 -3.26 6.08
N ASN A 78 -4.69 -4.20 5.92
CA ASN A 78 -4.38 -5.22 6.93
C ASN A 78 -3.88 -4.62 8.26
N GLN A 79 -3.36 -3.39 8.23
CA GLN A 79 -2.94 -2.63 9.41
C GLN A 79 -4.10 -1.80 10.01
N GLY A 80 -5.33 -2.01 9.53
CA GLY A 80 -6.55 -1.39 10.05
C GLY A 80 -6.88 -0.02 9.47
N MET A 81 -6.17 0.43 8.43
CA MET A 81 -6.53 1.69 7.77
C MET A 81 -7.82 1.53 6.96
N PRO A 82 -8.71 2.55 6.97
CA PRO A 82 -9.96 2.46 6.24
C PRO A 82 -9.73 2.59 4.72
N GLN A 83 -10.50 1.84 3.92
CA GLN A 83 -10.47 1.92 2.45
C GLN A 83 -10.67 3.37 1.94
N THR A 84 -11.48 4.16 2.64
CA THR A 84 -11.76 5.56 2.31
C THR A 84 -10.55 6.49 2.43
N ALA A 85 -9.46 6.05 3.07
CA ALA A 85 -8.21 6.79 3.12
C ALA A 85 -7.41 6.72 1.80
N PHE A 86 -7.82 5.88 0.85
CA PHE A 86 -7.02 5.58 -0.33
C PHE A 86 -7.80 5.70 -1.63
N SER A 87 -7.04 5.96 -2.68
CA SER A 87 -7.43 5.81 -4.08
C SER A 87 -6.18 5.51 -4.90
N PHE A 88 -6.37 5.18 -6.18
CA PHE A 88 -5.29 4.93 -7.12
C PHE A 88 -5.25 6.06 -8.13
N VAL A 89 -4.04 6.46 -8.53
CA VAL A 89 -3.84 7.43 -9.61
C VAL A 89 -3.27 6.70 -10.82
N TYR A 90 -3.92 6.87 -11.97
CA TYR A 90 -3.38 6.49 -13.26
C TYR A 90 -2.82 7.75 -13.94
N ALA A 91 -1.56 7.69 -14.34
CA ALA A 91 -0.81 8.80 -14.90
C ALA A 91 0.10 8.33 -16.05
N MET A 92 0.54 9.29 -16.87
CA MET A 92 1.63 9.05 -17.82
C MET A 92 2.93 9.56 -17.22
N GLN A 93 3.99 8.76 -17.24
CA GLN A 93 5.33 9.23 -16.89
C GLN A 93 5.81 10.22 -17.94
N LYS A 94 6.21 11.42 -17.50
CA LYS A 94 6.57 12.53 -18.40
C LYS A 94 7.80 12.23 -19.26
N GLN A 95 8.76 11.47 -18.72
CA GLN A 95 10.02 11.19 -19.42
C GLN A 95 9.88 10.09 -20.46
N THR A 96 9.12 9.03 -20.17
CA THR A 96 9.03 7.83 -21.00
C THR A 96 7.73 7.77 -21.81
N GLY A 97 6.72 8.54 -21.44
CA GLY A 97 5.37 8.41 -21.99
C GLY A 97 4.69 7.08 -21.64
N GLN A 98 5.22 6.34 -20.67
CA GLN A 98 4.64 5.07 -20.23
C GLN A 98 3.49 5.31 -19.25
N ALA A 99 2.47 4.45 -19.32
CA ALA A 99 1.42 4.39 -18.32
C ALA A 99 1.99 3.98 -16.95
N HIS A 100 1.42 4.53 -15.89
CA HIS A 100 1.86 4.29 -14.51
C HIS A 100 0.69 4.37 -13.55
N ILE A 101 0.65 3.45 -12.59
CA ILE A 101 -0.32 3.45 -11.49
C ILE A 101 0.42 3.55 -10.16
N ALA A 102 -0.07 4.41 -9.29
CA ALA A 102 0.43 4.57 -7.92
C ALA A 102 -0.72 4.67 -6.92
N LEU A 103 -0.40 4.39 -5.64
CA LEU A 103 -1.36 4.51 -4.55
C LEU A 103 -1.35 5.94 -4.01
N LEU A 104 -2.52 6.48 -3.72
CA LEU A 104 -2.72 7.82 -3.22
C LEU A 104 -3.39 7.77 -1.84
N TYR A 105 -2.80 8.46 -0.87
CA TYR A 105 -3.26 8.55 0.51
C TYR A 105 -3.82 9.94 0.82
N LYS A 106 -5.06 9.98 1.33
CA LYS A 106 -5.84 11.19 1.64
C LYS A 106 -5.68 11.62 3.11
N PRO A 107 -5.92 12.90 3.45
CA PRO A 107 -6.44 13.98 2.59
C PRO A 107 -5.38 14.74 1.79
N ASP A 108 -4.09 14.57 2.11
CA ASP A 108 -3.00 15.37 1.55
C ASP A 108 -2.58 14.91 0.14
N ASN A 109 -3.22 13.86 -0.38
CA ASN A 109 -2.94 13.24 -1.67
C ASN A 109 -1.47 12.80 -1.81
N ILE A 110 -0.92 12.20 -0.74
CA ILE A 110 0.44 11.67 -0.71
C ILE A 110 0.52 10.44 -1.60
N VAL A 111 1.49 10.42 -2.51
CA VAL A 111 1.71 9.31 -3.44
C VAL A 111 2.71 8.31 -2.85
N LEU A 112 2.29 7.06 -2.75
CA LEU A 112 3.15 5.93 -2.45
C LEU A 112 3.50 5.25 -3.78
N ASP A 113 4.74 5.43 -4.23
CA ASP A 113 5.18 5.07 -5.58
C ASP A 113 6.39 4.14 -5.55
N ILE A 114 6.57 3.33 -6.59
CA ILE A 114 7.79 2.53 -6.83
C ILE A 114 8.89 3.36 -7.52
N ILE A 115 8.54 4.45 -8.20
CA ILE A 115 9.54 5.34 -8.83
C ILE A 115 10.45 6.01 -7.79
N THR A 116 9.94 6.25 -6.57
CA THR A 116 10.67 6.95 -5.50
C THR A 116 10.14 6.58 -4.11
N ASP A 117 11.04 6.55 -3.13
CA ASP A 117 10.67 6.43 -1.71
C ASP A 117 10.13 7.74 -1.11
N GLN A 118 10.32 8.87 -1.81
CA GLN A 118 9.84 10.17 -1.34
C GLN A 118 8.31 10.23 -1.38
N LEU A 119 7.71 10.42 -0.20
CA LEU A 119 6.28 10.63 -0.04
C LEU A 119 5.92 12.08 -0.34
N LEU A 120 5.58 12.34 -1.59
CA LEU A 120 5.21 13.67 -2.07
C LEU A 120 3.71 13.74 -2.37
N PRO A 121 3.05 14.89 -2.11
CA PRO A 121 1.73 15.17 -2.67
C PRO A 121 1.73 15.00 -4.19
N LEU A 122 0.62 14.54 -4.78
CA LEU A 122 0.52 14.33 -6.24
C LEU A 122 0.85 15.60 -7.04
N LYS A 123 0.48 16.78 -6.54
CA LYS A 123 0.80 18.08 -7.16
C LYS A 123 2.30 18.40 -7.23
N GLU A 124 3.13 17.73 -6.43
CA GLU A 124 4.58 17.90 -6.40
C GLU A 124 5.31 16.83 -7.25
N ARG A 125 4.59 15.84 -7.77
CA ARG A 125 5.11 14.79 -8.67
C ARG A 125 5.18 15.28 -10.12
N ASN A 126 6.15 16.16 -10.38
CA ASN A 126 6.39 16.76 -11.70
C ASN A 126 6.85 15.77 -12.79
N ASP A 127 7.15 14.54 -12.39
CA ASP A 127 7.47 13.40 -13.25
C ASP A 127 6.23 12.67 -13.77
N LEU A 128 5.05 12.94 -13.20
CA LEU A 128 3.78 12.32 -13.59
C LEU A 128 2.85 13.34 -14.26
N LEU A 129 2.07 12.87 -15.23
CA LEU A 129 0.95 13.56 -15.85
C LEU A 129 -0.34 12.83 -15.47
N PRO A 130 -1.06 13.24 -14.41
CA PRO A 130 -2.25 12.55 -13.93
C PRO A 130 -3.37 12.55 -14.98
N VAL A 131 -4.01 11.40 -15.16
CA VAL A 131 -5.12 11.23 -16.10
C VAL A 131 -6.42 10.97 -15.34
N LEU A 132 -6.42 10.03 -14.40
CA LEU A 132 -7.59 9.76 -13.56
C LEU A 132 -7.19 9.29 -12.16
N GLU A 133 -8.10 9.49 -11.22
CA GLU A 133 -8.07 8.90 -9.89
C GLU A 133 -9.25 7.91 -9.78
N PHE A 134 -9.05 6.75 -9.15
CA PHE A 134 -10.10 5.76 -8.99
C PHE A 134 -10.04 5.01 -7.66
N THR A 135 -11.19 4.48 -7.25
CA THR A 135 -11.37 3.49 -6.19
C THR A 135 -11.99 2.24 -6.80
N SER A 136 -12.31 1.23 -5.99
CA SER A 136 -13.06 0.05 -6.43
C SER A 136 -14.45 0.35 -7.01
N VAL A 137 -15.04 1.53 -6.71
CA VAL A 137 -16.44 1.85 -7.07
C VAL A 137 -16.62 3.19 -7.78
N SER A 138 -15.62 4.06 -7.79
CA SER A 138 -15.71 5.38 -8.40
C SER A 138 -14.43 5.76 -9.13
N TYR A 139 -14.53 6.73 -10.03
CA TYR A 139 -13.38 7.37 -10.65
C TYR A 139 -13.69 8.84 -10.93
N GLN A 140 -12.64 9.62 -11.10
CA GLN A 140 -12.70 11.00 -11.56
C GLN A 140 -11.55 11.28 -12.52
N LEU A 141 -11.81 12.07 -13.56
CA LEU A 141 -10.80 12.57 -14.46
C LEU A 141 -10.14 13.81 -13.86
N PHE A 142 -8.84 13.97 -14.06
CA PHE A 142 -8.17 15.23 -13.76
C PHE A 142 -8.59 16.32 -14.76
N GLU A 143 -8.50 17.58 -14.34
CA GLU A 143 -8.90 18.72 -15.16
C GLU A 143 -8.21 18.71 -16.53
N GLY A 144 -8.98 18.99 -17.59
CA GLY A 144 -8.48 19.00 -18.97
C GLY A 144 -8.36 17.63 -19.64
N GLN A 145 -8.62 16.53 -18.94
CA GLN A 145 -8.62 15.20 -19.55
C GLN A 145 -9.90 14.94 -20.35
N PRO A 146 -9.81 14.34 -21.54
CA PRO A 146 -10.98 13.97 -22.32
C PRO A 146 -11.76 12.85 -21.64
N LEU A 147 -13.04 12.73 -21.99
CA LEU A 147 -13.84 11.57 -21.58
C LEU A 147 -13.17 10.27 -22.05
N LEU A 148 -13.24 9.25 -21.21
CA LEU A 148 -12.72 7.93 -21.54
C LEU A 148 -13.46 7.37 -22.75
N SER A 149 -12.71 6.87 -23.73
CA SER A 149 -13.28 6.01 -24.76
C SER A 149 -13.88 4.75 -24.13
N ARG A 150 -14.75 4.06 -24.87
CA ARG A 150 -15.34 2.79 -24.42
C ARG A 150 -14.28 1.75 -24.00
N GLY A 151 -13.17 1.68 -24.73
CA GLY A 151 -12.07 0.75 -24.41
C GLY A 151 -11.33 1.12 -23.12
N GLN A 152 -11.02 2.40 -22.94
CA GLN A 152 -10.40 2.89 -21.70
C GLN A 152 -11.32 2.69 -20.49
N PHE A 153 -12.61 2.97 -20.64
CA PHE A 153 -13.59 2.73 -19.58
C PHE A 153 -13.70 1.24 -19.22
N ASN A 154 -13.73 0.34 -20.21
CA ASN A 154 -13.72 -1.11 -19.95
C ASN A 154 -12.44 -1.56 -19.23
N THR A 155 -11.31 -0.94 -19.50
CA THR A 155 -10.02 -1.22 -18.83
C THR A 155 -10.08 -0.77 -17.38
N LEU A 156 -10.55 0.45 -17.13
CA LEU A 156 -10.79 0.97 -15.78
C LEU A 156 -11.70 0.03 -14.98
N LEU A 157 -12.80 -0.46 -15.55
CA LEU A 157 -13.69 -1.42 -14.87
C LEU A 157 -12.97 -2.71 -14.47
N GLN A 158 -11.98 -3.15 -15.23
CA GLN A 158 -11.16 -4.32 -14.87
C GLN A 158 -10.27 -4.04 -13.67
N TRP A 159 -9.60 -2.88 -13.64
CA TRP A 159 -8.82 -2.44 -12.50
C TRP A 159 -9.68 -2.28 -11.24
N GLN A 160 -10.85 -1.63 -11.36
CA GLN A 160 -11.80 -1.49 -10.24
C GLN A 160 -12.25 -2.85 -9.68
N LYS A 161 -12.47 -3.84 -10.56
CA LYS A 161 -12.80 -5.21 -10.15
C LYS A 161 -11.63 -5.88 -9.39
N VAL A 162 -10.38 -5.61 -9.76
CA VAL A 162 -9.21 -6.08 -9.02
C VAL A 162 -9.17 -5.45 -7.63
N VAL A 163 -9.26 -4.12 -7.54
CA VAL A 163 -9.24 -3.39 -6.25
C VAL A 163 -10.39 -3.85 -5.35
N TYR A 164 -11.59 -4.02 -5.90
CA TYR A 164 -12.74 -4.54 -5.15
C TYR A 164 -12.50 -5.95 -4.58
N ARG A 165 -11.86 -6.85 -5.33
CA ARG A 165 -11.51 -8.18 -4.82
C ARG A 165 -10.46 -8.09 -3.71
N ALA A 166 -9.44 -7.26 -3.90
CA ALA A 166 -8.41 -7.04 -2.92
C ALA A 166 -8.96 -6.51 -1.58
N GLU A 167 -9.98 -5.64 -1.62
CA GLU A 167 -10.72 -5.15 -0.45
C GLU A 167 -11.47 -6.27 0.28
N ARG A 168 -12.11 -7.17 -0.48
CA ARG A 168 -12.87 -8.29 0.08
C ARG A 168 -11.99 -9.34 0.74
N ASP A 169 -10.81 -9.59 0.18
CA ASP A 169 -9.84 -10.55 0.72
C ASP A 169 -9.37 -10.16 2.15
N ILE A 170 -9.51 -8.88 2.54
CA ILE A 170 -9.21 -8.39 3.91
C ILE A 170 -10.36 -8.69 4.88
N THR A 171 -11.60 -8.67 4.40
CA THR A 171 -12.81 -8.78 5.21
C THR A 171 -13.33 -10.22 5.39
N GLY A 172 -12.79 -11.18 4.62
CA GLY A 172 -13.22 -12.58 4.61
C GLY A 172 -13.93 -12.99 3.32
#